data_AF-A0A964PW35-F1
#
_entry.id   AF-A0A964PW35-F1
#
_cell.length_a   1.000
_cell.length_b   1.000
_cell.length_c   1.000
_cell.angle_alpha   90.00
_cell.angle_beta   90.00
_cell.angle_gamma   90.00
#
_symmetry.space_group_name_H-M   'P 1'
#
loop_
_entity.id
_entity.type
_entity.pdbx_description
1 polymer ?
#
loop_
_entity_poly.entity_id
_entity_poly.type
_entity_poly.pdbx_seq_one_letter_code
_entity_poly.pdbx_strand_id
1 'polypeptide(L)' 'MTRTTITLPEDLLRRLRRIAAEEDTSIASLVREAVERKLETHRPSPRSLGIGESGHSDTARRSGLERPEPRAWR' A
#
# COMPACT_ATOMS: atom_id res chain seq x y z
N MET A 1 15.78 -2.52 18.29
CA MET A 1 14.91 -1.33 18.12
C MET A 1 15.76 -0.19 17.59
N THR A 2 15.22 0.63 16.69
CA THR A 2 15.92 1.80 16.10
C THR A 2 15.19 3.08 16.54
N ARG A 3 15.93 4.12 16.94
CA ARG A 3 15.33 5.41 17.33
C ARG A 3 14.91 6.18 16.09
N THR A 4 13.64 6.59 16.05
CA THR A 4 13.08 7.46 15.00
C THR A 4 12.46 8.67 15.67
N THR A 5 12.83 9.86 15.21
CA THR A 5 12.22 11.12 15.66
C THR A 5 11.18 11.55 14.64
N ILE A 6 9.95 11.77 15.10
CA ILE A 6 8.86 12.28 14.27
C ILE A 6 8.37 13.61 14.85
N THR A 7 8.00 14.55 13.99
CA THR A 7 7.36 15.80 14.41
C THR A 7 5.86 15.58 14.39
N LEU A 8 5.17 15.96 15.48
CA LEU A 8 3.73 15.85 15.61
C LEU A 8 3.16 17.22 16.01
N PRO A 9 1.94 17.57 15.54
CA PRO A 9 1.21 18.70 16.10
C PRO A 9 1.03 18.55 17.62
N GLU A 10 1.16 19.66 18.35
CA GLU A 10 1.09 19.64 19.82
C GLU A 10 -0.28 19.14 20.32
N ASP A 11 -1.36 19.48 19.62
CA ASP A 11 -2.71 19.01 19.94
C ASP A 11 -2.84 17.48 19.76
N LEU A 12 -2.16 16.90 18.78
CA LEU A 12 -2.13 15.46 18.57
C LEU A 12 -1.35 14.77 19.69
N LEU A 13 -0.21 15.32 20.11
CA LEU A 13 0.55 14.80 21.25
C LEU A 13 -0.26 14.83 22.55
N ARG A 14 -1.03 15.90 22.79
CA ARG A 14 -1.94 15.99 23.93
C ARG A 14 -3.02 14.91 23.91
N ARG A 15 -3.62 14.65 22.74
CA ARG A 15 -4.62 13.58 22.59
C ARG A 15 -4.01 12.20 22.82
N LEU A 16 -2.82 11.93 22.29
CA LEU A 16 -2.09 10.67 22.51
C LEU A 16 -1.80 10.42 24.00
N ARG A 17 -1.37 11.46 24.74
CA ARG A 17 -1.16 11.36 26.19
C ARG A 17 -2.44 11.01 26.94
N ARG A 18 -3.56 11.62 26.56
CA ARG A 18 -4.85 11.35 27.19
C ARG A 18 -5.30 9.90 26.98
N ILE A 19 -5.25 9.43 25.73
CA ILE A 19 -5.62 8.05 25.40
C ILE A 19 -4.72 7.04 26.12
N ALA A 20 -3.41 7.30 26.15
CA ALA A 20 -2.46 6.43 26.86
C ALA A 20 -2.81 6.30 28.36
N ALA A 21 -3.23 7.39 28.99
CA ALA A 21 -3.67 7.38 30.39
C ALA A 21 -5.03 6.68 30.58
N GLU A 22 -5.96 6.84 29.64
CA GLU A 22 -7.28 6.17 29.67
C GLU A 22 -7.15 4.65 29.51
N GLU A 23 -6.19 4.19 28.71
CA GLU A 23 -5.97 2.76 28.38
C GLU A 23 -4.88 2.08 29.23
N ASP A 24 -4.35 2.75 30.26
CA ASP A 24 -3.23 2.29 31.11
C ASP A 24 -2.04 1.75 30.30
N THR A 25 -1.67 2.47 29.24
CA THR A 25 -0.63 2.07 28.28
C THR A 25 0.37 3.18 28.03
N SER A 26 1.44 2.87 27.29
CA SER A 26 2.45 3.85 26.92
C SER A 26 2.14 4.51 25.58
N ILE A 27 2.54 5.78 25.41
CA ILE A 27 2.48 6.46 24.10
C ILE A 27 3.24 5.67 23.03
N ALA A 28 4.37 5.04 23.42
CA ALA A 28 5.15 4.22 22.50
C ALA A 28 4.39 2.98 22.03
N SER A 29 3.58 2.36 22.90
CA SER A 29 2.70 1.24 22.56
C SER A 29 1.63 1.66 21.56
N LEU A 30 0.94 2.78 21.83
CA LEU A 30 -0.08 3.33 20.92
C LEU A 30 0.49 3.68 19.55
N VAL A 31 1.65 4.35 19.51
CA VAL A 31 2.29 4.73 18.25
C VAL A 31 2.74 3.49 17.48
N ARG A 32 3.29 2.48 18.17
CA ARG A 32 3.65 1.21 17.55
C ARG A 32 2.43 0.52 16.93
N GLU A 33 1.35 0.36 17.69
CA GLU A 33 0.12 -0.28 17.23
C GLU A 33 -0.46 0.45 16.02
N ALA A 34 -0.52 1.78 16.06
CA ALA A 34 -1.03 2.59 14.97
C ALA A 34 -0.19 2.44 13.68
N VAL A 35 1.13 2.38 13.82
CA VAL A 35 2.05 2.14 12.69
C VAL A 35 1.85 0.73 12.12
N GLU A 36 1.81 -0.30 12.97
CA GLU A 36 1.60 -1.68 12.56
C GLU A 36 0.26 -1.84 11.82
N ARG A 37 -0.83 -1.34 12.40
CA ARG A 37 -2.17 -1.34 11.76
C ARG A 37 -2.18 -0.63 10.42
N LYS A 38 -1.47 0.51 10.31
CA LYS A 38 -1.37 1.26 9.04
C LYS A 38 -0.65 0.45 7.97
N LEU A 39 0.41 -0.28 8.35
CA LEU A 39 1.19 -1.11 7.44
C LEU A 39 0.43 -2.36 7.00
N GLU A 40 -0.31 -3.01 7.89
CA GLU A 40 -1.19 -4.14 7.55
C GLU A 40 -2.23 -3.77 6.49
N THR A 41 -2.80 -2.57 6.62
CA THR A 41 -3.82 -2.05 5.70
C THR A 41 -3.19 -1.51 4.40
N HIS A 42 -1.87 -1.27 4.38
CA HIS A 42 -1.19 -0.74 3.21
C HIS A 42 -0.92 -1.84 2.18
N ARG A 43 -1.96 -2.23 1.45
CA ARG A 43 -1.81 -2.95 0.18
C ARG A 43 -1.64 -1.92 -0.94
N PRO A 44 -0.46 -1.80 -1.58
CA PRO A 44 -0.35 -0.97 -2.76
C PRO A 44 -1.33 -1.51 -3.81
N SER A 45 -2.23 -0.65 -4.29
CA SER A 45 -3.05 -1.02 -5.44
C SER A 45 -2.11 -1.43 -6.57
N PRO A 46 -2.29 -2.61 -7.19
CA PRO A 46 -1.46 -2.99 -8.32
C PRO A 46 -1.56 -1.88 -9.36
N ARG A 47 -0.41 -1.30 -9.72
CA ARG A 47 -0.32 -0.22 -10.73
C ARG A 47 -0.79 -0.68 -12.10
N SER A 48 -0.80 -1.99 -12.33
CA SER A 48 -1.49 -2.63 -13.44
C SER A 48 -1.99 -4.01 -13.00
N LEU A 49 -3.20 -4.36 -13.40
CA LEU A 49 -3.75 -5.73 -13.27
C LEU A 49 -3.43 -6.57 -14.52
N GLY A 50 -2.53 -6.11 -15.39
CA GLY A 50 -2.28 -6.75 -16.69
C GLY A 50 -3.46 -6.67 -17.66
N ILE A 51 -4.43 -5.79 -17.43
CA ILE A 51 -5.53 -5.53 -18.37
C ILE A 51 -4.96 -4.67 -19.50
N GLY A 52 -4.48 -5.32 -20.56
CA GLY A 52 -4.11 -4.64 -21.79
C GLY A 52 -5.35 -4.05 -22.47
N GLU A 53 -5.25 -2.81 -22.94
CA GLU A 53 -6.26 -2.13 -23.78
C GLU A 53 -6.25 -2.68 -25.22
N SER A 54 -5.92 -3.96 -25.41
CA SER A 54 -5.87 -4.56 -26.73
C SER A 54 -7.29 -4.84 -27.24
N GLY A 55 -8.30 -4.93 -26.38
CA GLY A 55 -9.66 -5.38 -26.73
C GLY A 55 -9.75 -6.88 -27.06
N HIS A 56 -8.66 -7.64 -26.89
CA HIS A 56 -8.55 -9.06 -27.23
C HIS A 56 -8.27 -9.89 -25.98
N SER A 57 -9.28 -10.62 -25.49
CA SER A 57 -9.20 -11.46 -24.30
C SER A 57 -8.46 -12.79 -24.51
N ASP A 58 -8.12 -13.12 -25.76
CA ASP A 58 -7.52 -14.38 -26.20
C ASP A 58 -6.02 -14.28 -26.50
N THR A 59 -5.42 -13.09 -26.32
CA THR A 59 -4.00 -12.82 -26.61
C THR A 59 -3.08 -13.85 -25.97
N ALA A 60 -3.27 -14.16 -24.68
CA ALA A 60 -2.43 -15.14 -23.96
C ALA A 60 -2.53 -16.57 -24.53
N ARG A 61 -3.69 -16.96 -25.06
CA ARG A 61 -3.91 -18.29 -25.68
C ARG A 61 -3.25 -18.37 -27.05
N ARG A 62 -3.35 -17.30 -27.84
CA ARG A 62 -2.85 -17.28 -29.23
C ARG A 62 -1.34 -17.18 -29.32
N SER A 63 -0.67 -16.48 -28.40
CA SER A 63 0.80 -16.37 -28.38
C SER A 63 1.53 -17.71 -28.31
N GLY A 64 0.91 -18.74 -27.73
CA GLY A 64 1.49 -20.09 -27.62
C GLY A 64 1.26 -20.98 -28.85
N LEU A 65 0.32 -20.61 -29.73
CA LEU A 65 -0.12 -21.43 -30.87
C LEU A 65 0.22 -20.78 -32.21
N GLU A 66 0.32 -19.46 -32.27
CA GLU A 66 0.46 -18.68 -33.48
C GLU A 66 1.66 -17.74 -33.38
N ARG A 67 2.44 -17.64 -34.46
CA ARG A 67 3.48 -16.62 -34.60
C ARG A 67 2.80 -15.32 -35.05
N PRO A 68 2.84 -14.23 -34.26
CA PRO A 68 2.20 -12.99 -34.66
C PRO A 68 2.94 -12.37 -35.85
N GLU A 69 2.21 -12.10 -36.93
CA GLU A 69 2.73 -11.30 -38.03
C GLU A 69 2.61 -9.81 -37.69
N PRO A 70 3.73 -9.06 -37.65
CA PRO A 70 3.69 -7.64 -37.36
C PRO A 70 2.95 -6.91 -38.49
N ARG A 71 2.00 -6.05 -38.12
CA ARG A 71 1.33 -5.19 -39.09
C ARG A 71 2.34 -4.23 -39.70
N ALA A 72 2.29 -4.06 -41.02
CA ALA A 72 3.13 -3.10 -41.72
C ALA A 72 2.84 -1.70 -41.17
N TRP A 73 3.88 -1.06 -40.64
CA TRP A 73 3.87 0.34 -40.26
C TRP A 73 3.70 1.18 -41.53
N ARG A 74 2.70 2.05 -41.53
CA ARG A 74 2.60 3.17 -42.47
C ARG A 74 3.05 4.43 -41.76
#